data_AF-A0A2X3ETC2-F1
#
_entry.id   AF-A0A2X3ETC2-F1
#
_cell.length_a   1.000
_cell.length_b   1.000
_cell.length_c   1.000
_cell.angle_alpha   90.00
_cell.angle_beta   90.00
_cell.angle_gamma   90.00
#
_symmetry.space_group_name_H-M   'P 1'
#
loop_
_entity.id
_entity.type
_entity.pdbx_description
1 polymer ?
#
loop_
_entity_poly.entity_id
_entity_poly.type
_entity_poly.pdbx_seq_one_letter_code
_entity_poly.pdbx_strand_id
1 'polypeptide(L)' 'MYGLLHQLQGKSGQKGGFIHIPYLPEQAAAHPGQASMSVATVRAALETAIAVALEQNDDVKIGGGATH' A
#
# COMPACT_ATOMS: atom_id res chain seq x y z
N MET A 1 10.68 -2.45 3.56
CA MET A 1 9.79 -3.04 4.58
C MET A 1 10.57 -3.59 5.79
N TYR A 2 11.45 -4.59 5.63
CA TYR A 2 12.13 -5.25 6.76
C TYR A 2 12.78 -4.28 7.76
N GLY A 3 13.65 -3.37 7.29
CA GLY A 3 14.35 -2.43 8.18
C GLY A 3 13.42 -1.55 9.01
N LEU A 4 12.29 -1.11 8.44
CA LEU A 4 11.27 -0.34 9.16
C LEU A 4 10.67 -1.16 10.30
N LEU A 5 10.17 -2.36 9.99
CA LEU A 5 9.51 -3.19 10.99
C LEU A 5 10.48 -3.70 12.06
N HIS A 6 11.72 -3.97 11.68
CA HIS A 6 12.78 -4.32 12.63
C HIS A 6 13.07 -3.16 13.60
N GLN A 7 13.11 -1.92 13.12
CA GLN A 7 13.30 -0.74 13.98
C GLN A 7 12.10 -0.42 14.88
N LEU A 8 10.90 -0.84 14.49
CA LEU A 8 9.68 -0.70 15.29
C LEU A 8 9.50 -1.85 16.29
N GLN A 9 10.28 -2.92 16.16
CA GLN A 9 10.22 -4.06 17.07
C GLN A 9 10.44 -3.60 18.53
N GLY A 10 9.51 -3.96 19.41
CA GLY A 10 9.57 -3.63 20.83
C GLY A 10 9.12 -2.21 21.19
N LYS A 11 8.73 -1.37 20.22
CA LYS A 11 8.09 -0.08 20.50
C LYS A 11 6.57 -0.21 20.48
N SER A 12 5.91 0.25 21.53
CA SER A 12 4.45 0.21 21.64
C SER A 12 3.79 1.40 20.96
N GLY A 13 2.66 1.16 20.31
CA GLY A 13 1.80 2.22 19.74
C GLY A 13 2.22 2.78 18.37
N GLN A 14 3.34 2.32 17.78
CA GLN A 14 3.65 2.66 16.38
C GLN A 14 3.16 1.59 15.42
N LYS A 15 2.51 2.02 14.34
CA LYS A 15 2.12 1.18 13.21
C LYS A 15 3.07 1.41 12.05
N GLY A 16 3.37 0.36 11.29
CA GLY A 16 4.25 0.42 10.13
C GLY A 16 3.84 -0.56 9.06
N GLY A 17 4.08 -0.20 7.80
CA GLY A 17 3.68 -1.01 6.66
C GLY A 17 4.36 -0.57 5.37
N PHE A 18 3.94 -1.16 4.26
CA PHE A 18 4.41 -0.82 2.93
C PHE A 18 3.30 -1.05 1.90
N ILE A 19 3.16 -0.14 0.94
CA ILE A 19 2.16 -0.21 -0.13
C ILE A 19 2.90 -0.12 -1.46
N HIS A 20 2.75 -1.12 -2.32
CA HIS A 20 3.17 -1.03 -3.71
C HIS A 20 2.10 -0.28 -4.52
N ILE A 21 2.54 0.52 -5.48
CA ILE A 21 1.66 1.16 -6.46
C ILE A 21 2.05 0.69 -7.87
N PRO A 22 1.09 0.55 -8.80
CA PRO A 22 1.40 0.20 -10.19
C PRO A 22 2.08 1.38 -10.90
N TYR A 23 2.51 1.15 -12.15
CA TYR A 23 3.03 2.22 -13.02
C TYR A 23 2.02 3.35 -13.23
N LEU A 24 2.53 4.55 -13.53
CA LEU A 24 1.72 5.59 -14.15
C LEU A 24 1.46 5.28 -15.63
N PRO A 25 0.37 5.79 -16.23
CA PRO A 25 0.08 5.57 -17.65
C PRO A 25 1.23 5.99 -18.55
N GLU A 26 1.89 7.11 -18.24
CA GLU A 26 3.04 7.61 -19.00
C GLU A 26 4.26 6.66 -18.93
N GLN A 27 4.42 5.95 -17.81
CA GLN A 27 5.50 4.96 -17.65
C GLN A 27 5.14 3.66 -18.36
N ALA A 28 3.91 3.18 -18.20
CA ALA A 28 3.44 1.95 -18.84
C ALA A 28 3.35 2.07 -20.36
N ALA A 29 3.22 3.28 -20.91
CA ALA A 29 3.29 3.52 -22.36
C ALA A 29 4.59 3.01 -22.98
N ALA A 30 5.69 2.97 -22.21
CA ALA A 30 6.98 2.40 -22.64
C ALA A 30 7.09 0.88 -22.42
N HIS A 31 6.10 0.25 -21.78
CA HIS A 31 6.11 -1.16 -21.38
C HIS A 31 4.81 -1.87 -21.79
N PRO A 32 4.71 -2.38 -23.03
CA PRO A 32 3.50 -3.02 -23.54
C PRO A 32 2.97 -4.12 -22.62
N GLY A 33 1.67 -4.08 -22.31
CA GLY A 33 0.99 -5.06 -21.47
C GLY A 33 1.11 -4.83 -19.95
N GLN A 34 1.83 -3.80 -19.51
CA GLN A 34 1.89 -3.46 -18.08
C GLN A 34 0.63 -2.75 -17.61
N ALA A 35 0.14 -3.15 -16.42
CA ALA A 35 -0.94 -2.44 -15.75
C ALA A 35 -0.46 -1.06 -15.27
N SER A 36 -1.36 -0.08 -15.31
CA SER A 36 -1.09 1.26 -14.80
C SER A 36 -2.31 1.87 -14.11
N MET A 37 -2.06 2.92 -13.34
CA MET A 37 -3.09 3.68 -12.65
C MET A 37 -2.73 5.17 -12.66
N SER A 38 -3.71 6.04 -12.89
CA SER A 38 -3.48 7.48 -12.93
C SER A 38 -3.00 8.03 -11.58
N VAL A 39 -2.17 9.08 -11.62
CA VAL A 39 -1.66 9.75 -10.41
C VAL A 39 -2.78 10.16 -9.47
N ALA A 40 -3.87 10.71 -10.00
CA ALA A 40 -5.02 11.14 -9.20
C ALA A 40 -5.65 9.98 -8.41
N THR A 41 -5.76 8.79 -9.02
CA THR A 41 -6.33 7.61 -8.36
C THR A 41 -5.38 7.06 -7.31
N VAL A 42 -4.09 6.96 -7.62
CA VAL A 42 -3.06 6.54 -6.65
C VAL A 42 -3.04 7.48 -5.44
N ARG A 43 -3.12 8.78 -5.67
CA ARG A 43 -3.20 9.78 -4.60
C ARG A 43 -4.41 9.56 -3.70
N ALA A 44 -5.61 9.44 -4.28
CA ALA A 44 -6.84 9.22 -3.51
C ALA A 44 -6.78 7.90 -2.70
N ALA A 45 -6.21 6.84 -3.29
CA ALA A 45 -6.02 5.56 -2.61
C ALA A 45 -5.07 5.66 -1.42
N LEU A 46 -3.94 6.36 -1.56
CA LEU A 46 -2.98 6.56 -0.47
C LEU A 46 -3.55 7.44 0.66
N GLU A 47 -4.28 8.51 0.31
CA GLU A 47 -4.98 9.34 1.29
C GLU A 47 -5.99 8.51 2.10
N THR A 48 -6.76 7.66 1.42
CA THR A 48 -7.70 6.73 2.06
C THR A 48 -6.99 5.71 2.95
N ALA A 49 -5.91 5.09 2.46
CA ALA A 49 -5.17 4.09 3.23
C ALA A 49 -4.55 4.68 4.51
N ILE A 50 -4.04 5.90 4.44
CA ILE A 50 -3.49 6.61 5.61
C ILE A 50 -4.60 6.95 6.60
N ALA A 51 -5.73 7.50 6.15
CA ALA A 51 -6.86 7.83 7.02
C ALA A 51 -7.35 6.59 7.78
N VAL A 52 -7.55 5.47 7.08
CA VAL A 52 -7.96 4.19 7.70
C VAL A 52 -6.92 3.69 8.69
N ALA A 53 -5.62 3.76 8.38
CA ALA A 53 -4.57 3.30 9.29
C ALA A 53 -4.48 4.12 10.61
N LEU A 54 -4.86 5.39 10.55
CA LEU A 54 -4.93 6.28 11.72
C LEU A 54 -6.15 5.97 12.60
N GLU A 55 -7.30 5.70 11.98
CA GLU A 55 -8.57 5.51 12.69
C GLU A 55 -8.78 4.07 13.18
N GLN A 56 -8.28 3.07 12.45
CA GLN A 56 -8.52 1.66 12.72
C GLN A 56 -7.31 1.00 13.38
N ASN A 57 -7.53 0.29 14.48
CA ASN A 57 -6.48 -0.43 15.21
C ASN A 57 -6.34 -1.89 14.79
N ASP A 58 -7.43 -2.49 14.33
CA ASP A 58 -7.50 -3.89 13.95
C ASP A 58 -7.97 -4.02 12.50
N ASP A 59 -7.35 -4.95 11.76
CA ASP A 59 -7.76 -5.26 10.40
C ASP A 59 -9.06 -6.07 10.38
N VAL A 60 -9.86 -5.85 9.33
CA VAL A 60 -11.01 -6.70 9.04
C VAL A 60 -10.57 -8.12 8.65
N LYS A 61 -11.25 -9.13 9.16
CA LYS A 61 -10.94 -10.54 8.89
C LYS A 61 -11.51 -11.00 7.55
N ILE A 62 -10.91 -10.53 6.46
CA ILE A 62 -11.31 -10.86 5.08
C ILE A 62 -10.11 -11.50 4.37
N GLY A 63 -10.33 -12.62 3.67
CA GLY A 63 -9.29 -13.27 2.88
C GLY A 63 -9.00 -12.47 1.60
N GLY A 64 -7.76 -12.01 1.43
CA GLY A 64 -7.28 -11.33 0.21
C GLY A 64 -6.14 -12.05 -0.53
N GLY A 65 -5.72 -13.22 -0.03
CA GLY A 65 -4.69 -14.02 -0.68
C GLY A 65 -5.23 -14.74 -1.92
N ALA A 66 -4.39 -14.87 -2.95
CA ALA A 66 -4.65 -15.70 -4.13
C ALA A 66 -3.78 -16.97 -4.07
N THR A 67 -4.32 -18.11 -4.53
CA THR A 67 -3.59 -19.39 -4.60
C THR A 67 -2.80 -19.60 -5.89
N HIS A 68 -2.64 -18.56 -6.72
CA HIS A 68 -2.03 -18.62 -8.05
C HIS A 68 -1.11 -17.44 -8.27
#